data_AF-A0A920VX43-F1
#
_entry.id   AF-A0A920VX43-F1
#
_cell.length_a   1.000
_cell.length_b   1.000
_cell.length_c   1.000
_cell.angle_alpha   90.00
_cell.angle_beta   90.00
_cell.angle_gamma   90.00
#
_symmetry.space_group_name_H-M   'P 1'
#
loop_
_entity.id
_entity.type
_entity.pdbx_description
1 polymer ?
#
loop_
_entity_poly.entity_id
_entity_poly.type
_entity_poly.pdbx_seq_one_letter_code
_entity_poly.pdbx_strand_id
1 'polypeptide(L)'
;MNGDTLAKILLVLIALCFATFASGAEKVPFGSEPLAPEEAFVMDHIIVGPSEAVIRWQIPKFYYLYKEKFIFTSKDFIIENVQFPPPEVIDDPFFGFQVKFIIMSWKLRYIYSNNQRRI
;
A
#
# COMPACT_ATOMS: atom_id res chain seq x y z
N MET A 1 -39.62 35.33 0.25
CA MET A 1 -39.06 34.31 1.15
C MET A 1 -38.33 35.06 2.26
N ASN A 2 -38.76 34.93 3.52
CA ASN A 2 -38.18 35.66 4.66
C ASN A 2 -36.94 34.95 5.21
N GLY A 3 -36.07 35.68 5.92
CA GLY A 3 -34.79 35.18 6.45
C GLY A 3 -34.91 33.92 7.30
N ASP A 4 -36.00 33.80 8.06
CA ASP A 4 -36.27 32.62 8.89
C ASP A 4 -36.58 31.36 8.08
N THR A 5 -37.22 31.50 6.92
CA THR A 5 -37.48 30.37 6.01
C THR A 5 -36.18 29.92 5.34
N LEU A 6 -35.29 30.85 5.01
CA LEU A 6 -33.96 30.54 4.48
C LEU A 6 -33.08 29.81 5.51
N ALA A 7 -33.09 30.25 6.77
CA ALA A 7 -32.32 29.63 7.85
C ALA A 7 -32.79 28.19 8.14
N LYS A 8 -34.11 27.94 8.10
CA LYS A 8 -34.69 26.60 8.27
C LYS A 8 -34.36 25.68 7.11
N ILE A 9 -34.43 26.17 5.87
CA ILE A 9 -34.02 25.40 4.68
C ILE A 9 -32.53 25.07 4.76
N LEU A 10 -31.67 26.02 5.16
CA LEU A 10 -30.24 25.78 5.33
C LEU A 10 -29.96 24.71 6.41
N LEU A 11 -30.66 24.76 7.55
CA LEU A 11 -30.55 23.73 8.60
C LEU A 11 -30.97 22.34 8.12
N VAL A 12 -32.05 22.26 7.35
CA VAL A 12 -32.52 20.99 6.77
C VAL A 12 -31.52 20.45 5.75
N LEU A 13 -30.93 21.30 4.91
CA LEU A 13 -29.90 20.91 3.94
C LEU A 13 -28.62 20.41 4.63
N ILE A 14 -28.19 21.08 5.71
CA ILE A 14 -27.04 20.64 6.52
C ILE A 14 -27.31 19.27 7.16
N ALA A 15 -28.50 19.08 7.74
CA ALA A 15 -28.89 17.80 8.34
C ALA A 15 -28.97 16.67 7.31
N LEU A 16 -29.44 16.96 6.09
CA LEU A 16 -29.50 15.99 5.00
C LEU A 16 -28.10 15.58 4.52
N CYS A 17 -27.14 16.50 4.46
CA CYS A 17 -25.76 16.21 4.13
C CYS A 17 -25.06 15.33 5.18
N PHE A 18 -25.37 15.52 6.46
CA PHE A 18 -24.81 14.67 7.53
C PHE A 18 -25.29 13.22 7.45
N ALA A 19 -26.55 12.98 7.04
CA ALA A 19 -27.09 11.62 6.91
C ALA A 19 -26.39 10.81 5.81
N THR A 20 -25.88 11.45 4.76
CA THR A 20 -25.14 10.77 3.69
C THR A 20 -23.69 10.42 4.05
N PHE A 21 -23.12 11.03 5.09
CA PHE A 21 -21.71 10.81 5.45
C PHE A 21 -21.50 9.63 6.42
N ALA A 22 -22.57 9.10 7.02
CA ALA A 22 -22.49 8.03 8.00
C ALA A 22 -22.15 6.64 7.41
N SER A 23 -22.05 6.51 6.09
CA SER A 23 -21.83 5.23 5.41
C SER A 23 -20.40 5.05 4.89
N GLY A 24 -19.41 5.32 5.75
CA GLY A 24 -17.98 5.10 5.49
C GLY A 24 -17.33 4.00 6.34
N ALA A 25 -18.08 3.37 7.25
CA ALA A 25 -17.58 2.26 8.05
C ALA A 25 -17.71 0.95 7.27
N GLU A 26 -16.70 0.62 6.46
CA GLU A 26 -16.55 -0.71 5.89
C GLU A 26 -16.41 -1.72 7.04
N LYS A 27 -17.51 -2.41 7.37
CA LYS A 27 -17.49 -3.54 8.30
C LYS A 27 -16.53 -4.58 7.74
N VAL A 28 -15.39 -4.72 8.38
CA VAL A 28 -14.50 -5.87 8.18
C VAL A 28 -15.29 -7.10 8.58
N PRO A 29 -15.52 -8.08 7.69
CA PRO A 29 -16.15 -9.32 8.09
C PRO A 29 -15.13 -10.10 8.92
N PHE A 30 -15.14 -9.84 10.23
CA PHE A 30 -14.41 -10.61 11.22
C PHE A 30 -15.04 -12.02 11.26
N GLY A 31 -14.40 -13.00 10.62
CA GLY A 31 -14.91 -14.36 10.46
C GLY A 31 -14.75 -14.97 9.07
N SER A 32 -14.12 -14.29 8.11
CA SER A 32 -13.66 -14.91 6.86
C SER A 32 -12.34 -15.66 7.10
N GLU A 33 -12.18 -16.82 6.45
CA GLU A 33 -10.90 -17.54 6.44
C GLU A 33 -9.82 -16.63 5.82
N PRO A 34 -8.62 -16.52 6.43
CA PRO A 34 -7.55 -15.71 5.86
C PRO A 34 -7.21 -16.22 4.46
N LEU A 35 -6.99 -15.29 3.53
CA LEU A 35 -6.56 -15.61 2.18
C LEU A 35 -5.23 -16.37 2.22
N ALA A 36 -5.03 -17.25 1.25
CA ALA A 36 -3.72 -17.87 1.08
C ALA A 36 -2.67 -16.78 0.78
N PRO A 37 -1.40 -16.95 1.21
CA PRO A 37 -0.35 -15.95 0.99
C PRO A 37 -0.20 -15.52 -0.47
N GLU A 38 -0.34 -16.46 -1.41
CA GLU A 38 -0.21 -16.23 -2.84
C GLU A 38 -1.33 -15.33 -3.39
N GLU A 39 -2.51 -15.35 -2.76
CA GLU A 39 -3.66 -14.50 -3.10
C GLU A 39 -3.58 -13.14 -2.41
N ALA A 40 -3.03 -13.11 -1.19
CA ALA A 40 -2.91 -11.89 -0.39
C ALA A 40 -1.72 -11.01 -0.79
N PHE A 41 -0.67 -11.58 -1.39
CA PHE A 41 0.59 -10.90 -1.66
C PHE A 41 1.04 -11.09 -3.12
N VAL A 42 0.24 -10.57 -4.06
CA VAL A 42 0.54 -10.69 -5.49
C VAL A 42 1.65 -9.73 -5.89
N MET A 43 2.81 -10.27 -6.27
CA MET A 43 3.98 -9.51 -6.71
C MET A 43 3.92 -9.19 -8.22
N ASP A 44 4.37 -7.99 -8.58
CA ASP A 44 4.51 -7.51 -9.95
C ASP A 44 5.78 -6.63 -10.08
N HIS A 45 6.26 -6.41 -11.31
CA HIS A 45 7.43 -5.59 -11.57
C HIS A 45 7.33 -4.78 -12.87
N ILE A 46 8.02 -3.64 -12.89
CA ILE A 46 8.10 -2.76 -14.06
C ILE A 46 9.56 -2.37 -14.27
N ILE A 47 10.07 -2.55 -15.50
CA ILE A 47 11.37 -2.00 -15.90
C ILE A 47 11.18 -0.54 -16.27
N VAL A 48 11.81 0.37 -15.51
CA VAL A 48 11.68 1.82 -15.69
C VAL A 48 12.93 2.45 -16.31
N GLY A 49 13.99 1.67 -16.48
CA GLY A 49 15.21 2.07 -17.17
C GLY A 49 16.19 0.90 -17.36
N PRO A 50 17.37 1.14 -17.98
CA PRO A 50 18.35 0.09 -18.29
C PRO A 50 18.90 -0.66 -17.07
N SER A 51 18.90 0.02 -15.92
CA SER A 51 19.43 -0.45 -14.64
C SER A 51 18.46 -0.17 -13.50
N GLU A 52 17.17 0.02 -13.80
CA GLU A 52 16.17 0.42 -12.81
C GLU A 52 14.88 -0.37 -12.98
N ALA A 53 14.44 -0.98 -11.88
CA ALA A 53 13.18 -1.68 -11.81
C ALA A 53 12.36 -1.20 -10.62
N VAL A 54 11.05 -1.24 -10.77
CA VAL A 54 10.07 -1.05 -9.70
C VAL A 54 9.46 -2.40 -9.38
N ILE A 55 9.62 -2.88 -8.14
CA ILE A 55 8.95 -4.08 -7.64
C ILE A 55 7.76 -3.67 -6.79
N ARG A 56 6.59 -4.27 -7.03
CA ARG A 56 5.35 -3.94 -6.32
C ARG A 56 4.55 -5.15 -5.87
N TRP A 57 3.75 -4.94 -4.83
CA TRP A 57 2.79 -5.93 -4.33
C TRP A 57 1.39 -5.33 -4.33
N GLN A 58 0.41 -6.10 -4.78
CA GLN A 58 -1.01 -5.84 -4.53
C GLN A 58 -1.40 -6.57 -3.24
N ILE A 59 -1.85 -5.80 -2.25
CA ILE A 59 -2.13 -6.30 -0.90
C ILE A 59 -3.56 -5.91 -0.50
N PRO A 60 -4.45 -6.86 -0.17
CA PRO A 60 -5.80 -6.57 0.27
C PRO A 60 -5.83 -5.80 1.59
N LYS A 61 -7.00 -5.22 1.89
CA LYS A 61 -7.24 -4.53 3.15
C LYS A 61 -7.00 -5.49 4.33
N PHE A 62 -6.38 -4.98 5.40
CA PHE A 62 -5.98 -5.71 6.61
C PHE A 62 -4.80 -6.68 6.47
N TYR A 63 -4.19 -6.79 5.29
CA TYR A 63 -2.91 -7.48 5.11
C TYR A 63 -1.78 -6.45 5.01
N TYR A 64 -0.58 -6.84 5.42
CA TYR A 64 0.62 -6.01 5.34
C TYR A 64 1.88 -6.86 5.32
N LEU A 65 2.97 -6.30 4.79
CA LEU A 65 4.29 -6.91 4.77
C LEU A 65 5.27 -6.04 5.57
N TYR A 66 6.15 -6.70 6.32
CA TYR A 66 7.15 -6.02 7.13
C TYR A 66 8.31 -5.54 6.27
N LYS A 67 8.62 -4.25 6.37
CA LYS A 67 9.73 -3.59 5.67
C LYS A 67 11.06 -4.32 5.87
N GLU A 68 11.35 -4.69 7.10
CA GLU A 68 12.63 -5.27 7.54
C GLU A 68 12.80 -6.72 7.09
N LYS A 69 11.76 -7.33 6.50
CA LYS A 69 11.79 -8.72 6.01
C LYS A 69 12.07 -8.84 4.52
N PHE A 70 12.20 -7.71 3.81
CA PHE A 70 12.60 -7.70 2.41
C PHE A 70 14.10 -8.00 2.27
N ILE A 71 14.40 -9.02 1.47
CA ILE A 71 15.76 -9.39 1.08
C ILE A 71 15.78 -9.48 -0.44
N PHE A 72 16.70 -8.76 -1.08
CA PHE A 72 16.87 -8.75 -2.53
C PHE A 72 18.21 -9.38 -2.89
N THR A 73 18.18 -10.40 -3.74
CA THR A 73 19.38 -11.08 -4.25
C THR A 73 19.23 -11.35 -5.74
N SER A 74 20.36 -11.43 -6.45
CA SER A 74 20.41 -11.78 -7.87
C SER A 74 21.71 -12.51 -8.18
N LYS A 75 21.66 -13.36 -9.22
CA LYS A 75 22.83 -14.09 -9.74
C LYS A 75 23.55 -13.32 -10.84
N ASP A 76 22.78 -12.55 -11.63
CA ASP A 76 23.25 -11.96 -12.88
C ASP A 76 23.66 -10.49 -12.73
N PHE A 77 23.19 -9.83 -11.66
CA PHE A 77 23.44 -8.43 -11.41
C PHE A 77 23.59 -8.14 -9.92
N ILE A 78 24.28 -7.05 -9.62
CA ILE A 78 24.43 -6.51 -8.27
C ILE A 78 23.30 -5.51 -8.05
N ILE A 79 22.57 -5.65 -6.95
CA ILE A 79 21.49 -4.76 -6.57
C ILE A 79 22.05 -3.67 -5.65
N GLU A 80 21.81 -2.41 -6.02
CA GLU A 80 22.21 -1.23 -5.28
C GLU A 80 21.00 -0.32 -5.02
N ASN A 81 21.09 0.48 -3.95
CA ASN A 81 20.21 1.62 -3.74
C ASN A 81 18.70 1.26 -3.78
N VAL A 82 18.28 0.30 -2.95
CA VAL A 82 16.84 -0.02 -2.81
C VAL A 82 16.13 1.13 -2.10
N GLN A 83 15.24 1.80 -2.82
CA GLN A 83 14.46 2.92 -2.31
C GLN A 83 13.07 2.45 -1.88
N PHE A 84 12.77 2.72 -0.61
CA PHE A 84 11.54 2.39 0.05
C PHE A 84 10.52 3.53 -0.15
N PRO A 85 9.22 3.27 -0.48
CA PRO A 85 8.26 4.35 -0.49
C PRO A 85 8.13 4.93 0.93
N PRO A 86 7.47 6.08 1.09
CA PRO A 86 7.22 6.65 2.41
C PRO A 86 6.37 5.71 3.27
N PRO A 87 6.75 5.44 4.53
CA PRO A 87 6.03 4.55 5.42
C PRO A 87 4.71 5.15 5.91
N GLU A 88 3.64 4.35 5.99
CA GLU A 88 2.43 4.69 6.76
C GLU A 88 2.54 4.06 8.14
N VAL A 89 2.45 4.84 9.22
CA VAL A 89 2.55 4.27 10.57
C VAL A 89 1.18 3.70 10.98
N ILE A 90 1.11 2.41 11.26
CA ILE A 90 -0.05 1.72 11.85
C ILE A 90 0.25 1.38 13.32
N ASP A 91 -0.74 1.40 14.20
CA ASP A 91 -0.61 0.85 15.54
C ASP A 91 -1.12 -0.60 15.52
N ASP A 92 -0.20 -1.56 15.60
CA ASP A 92 -0.51 -2.99 15.59
C ASP A 92 -0.72 -3.50 17.03
N PRO A 93 -1.88 -4.12 17.34
CA PRO A 93 -2.19 -4.57 18.70
C PRO A 93 -1.24 -5.63 19.30
N PHE A 94 -0.44 -6.33 18.48
CA PHE A 94 0.47 -7.37 18.91
C PHE A 94 1.92 -6.90 18.94
N PHE A 95 2.27 -5.90 18.12
CA PHE A 95 3.66 -5.49 17.90
C PHE A 95 3.92 -3.99 18.10
N GLY A 96 2.91 -3.16 18.42
CA GLY A 96 3.01 -1.72 18.64
C GLY A 96 3.00 -0.90 17.33
N PHE A 97 3.56 0.31 17.34
CA PHE A 97 3.63 1.15 16.13
C PHE A 97 4.49 0.51 15.03
N GLN A 98 3.87 0.13 13.92
CA GLN A 98 4.48 -0.45 12.74
C GLN A 98 4.38 0.44 11.51
N VAL A 99 5.10 0.07 10.47
CA VAL A 99 5.04 0.71 9.16
C VAL A 99 4.32 -0.21 8.17
N LYS A 100 3.24 0.29 7.57
CA LYS A 100 2.48 -0.30 6.47
C LYS A 100 2.74 0.47 5.17
N PHE A 101 2.56 -0.21 4.05
CA PHE A 101 2.53 0.41 2.73
C PHE A 101 1.33 -0.17 1.97
N ILE A 102 0.38 0.68 1.57
CA ILE A 102 -0.81 0.28 0.81
C ILE A 102 -0.47 0.04 -0.67
N ILE A 103 0.55 0.73 -1.18
CA ILE A 103 1.17 0.48 -2.49
C ILE A 103 2.67 0.39 -2.24
N MET A 104 3.23 -0.80 -2.39
CA MET A 104 4.67 -0.99 -2.25
C MET A 104 5.28 -0.84 -3.63
N SER A 105 6.15 0.15 -3.84
CA SER A 105 6.93 0.30 -5.06
C SER A 105 8.37 0.55 -4.66
N TRP A 106 9.21 -0.47 -4.76
CA TRP A 106 10.64 -0.33 -4.48
C TRP A 106 11.36 -0.01 -5.76
N LYS A 107 12.09 1.09 -5.78
CA LYS A 107 13.01 1.37 -6.89
C LYS A 107 14.36 0.76 -6.54
N LEU A 108 14.81 -0.20 -7.33
CA LEU A 108 16.13 -0.78 -7.19
C LEU A 108 16.99 -0.39 -8.39
N ARG A 109 18.24 -0.02 -8.14
CA ARG A 109 19.25 0.14 -9.17
C ARG A 109 20.04 -1.17 -9.28
N TYR A 110 20.41 -1.59 -10.47
CA TYR A 110 21.24 -2.78 -10.64
C TYR A 110 22.30 -2.61 -11.72
N ILE A 111 23.44 -3.29 -11.55
CA ILE A 111 24.52 -3.33 -12.53
C ILE A 111 24.82 -4.79 -12.90
N TYR A 112 25.03 -5.07 -14.18
CA TYR A 112 25.33 -6.43 -14.65
C TYR A 112 26.66 -6.93 -14.07
N SER A 113 26.65 -8.16 -13.57
CA SER A 113 27.84 -8.85 -13.10
C SER A 113 28.64 -9.36 -14.30
N ASN A 114 29.92 -8.99 -14.41
CA ASN A 114 30.77 -9.28 -15.57
C ASN A 114 31.22 -10.77 -15.65
N ASN A 115 30.47 -11.69 -15.07
CA ASN A 115 30.87 -13.08 -14.83
C ASN A 115 30.57 -14.04 -16.00
N GLN A 116 30.22 -13.50 -17.18
CA GLN A 116 29.88 -14.27 -18.39
C GLN A 116 31.00 -14.25 -19.46
N ARG A 117 32.26 -14.01 -19.08
CA ARG A 117 33.43 -14.14 -19.98
C ARG A 117 34.45 -15.18 -19.50
N ARG A 118 34.02 -16.44 -19.39
CA ARG A 118 34.91 -17.59 -19.42
C ARG A 118 34.24 -18.73 -20.18
N ILE A 119 34.49 -18.76 -21.47
CA ILE A 119 34.58 -19.97 -22.31
C ILE A 119 35.79 -19.80 -23.21
#